data_AF-A0A3E0QA42-F1
#
_entry.id   AF-A0A3E0QA42-F1
#
_cell.length_a   1.000
_cell.length_b   1.000
_cell.length_c   1.000
_cell.angle_alpha   90.00
_cell.angle_beta   90.00
_cell.angle_gamma   90.00
#
_symmetry.space_group_name_H-M   'P 1'
#
loop_
_entity.id
_entity.type
_entity.pdbx_description
1 polymer ?
#
loop_
_entity_poly.entity_id
_entity_poly.type
_entity_poly.pdbx_seq_one_letter_code
_entity_poly.pdbx_strand_id
1 'polypeptide(L)' 'MLVMTRGVDEAFVVGDTIVRVVEINRDEVRLGVSSPCSKPRYREVTLRRDAQEQIELPLKEAAAAH' A
#
# COMPACT_ATOMS: atom_id res chain seq x y z
N MET A 1 -1.54 4.89 13.78
CA MET A 1 -0.43 4.50 12.89
C MET A 1 0.18 3.22 13.41
N LEU A 2 0.10 2.12 12.65
CA LEU A 2 0.74 0.86 13.00
C LEU A 2 2.08 0.78 12.27
N VAL A 3 3.15 0.42 12.97
CA VAL A 3 4.51 0.35 12.41
C VAL A 3 4.99 -1.10 12.48
N MET A 4 5.58 -1.57 11.38
CA MET A 4 6.09 -2.94 11.26
C MET A 4 7.46 -2.91 10.58
N THR A 5 8.38 -3.74 11.03
CA THR A 5 9.68 -3.94 10.39
C THR A 5 9.61 -5.15 9.47
N ARG A 6 10.10 -5.02 8.23
CA ARG A 6 10.20 -6.11 7.27
C ARG A 6 11.55 -6.11 6.59
N GLY A 7 12.18 -7.27 6.50
CA GLY A 7 13.38 -7.53 5.71
C GLY A 7 13.06 -7.91 4.26
N VAL A 8 14.10 -8.08 3.45
CA VAL A 8 13.97 -8.62 2.07
C VAL A 8 13.28 -9.98 2.11
N ASP A 9 12.41 -10.25 1.14
CA ASP A 9 11.55 -11.43 1.03
C ASP A 9 10.47 -11.62 2.09
N GLU A 10 10.44 -10.75 3.11
CA GLU A 10 9.36 -10.74 4.08
C GLU A 10 8.12 -10.03 3.50
N ALA A 11 6.96 -10.48 3.95
CA ALA A 11 5.68 -9.97 3.51
C ALA A 11 4.76 -9.65 4.69
N PHE A 12 3.73 -8.87 4.40
CA PHE A 12 2.61 -8.65 5.29
C PHE A 12 1.32 -8.59 4.47
N VAL A 13 0.20 -8.86 5.14
CA VAL A 13 -1.12 -8.93 4.51
C VAL A 13 -1.98 -7.82 5.07
N VAL A 14 -2.62 -7.07 4.18
CA VAL A 14 -3.59 -6.03 4.50
C VAL A 14 -4.87 -6.35 3.75
N GLY A 15 -5.90 -6.81 4.47
CA GLY A 15 -7.13 -7.31 3.85
C GLY A 15 -6.83 -8.53 2.96
N ASP A 16 -7.12 -8.42 1.67
CA ASP A 16 -6.82 -9.43 0.64
C ASP A 16 -5.53 -9.12 -0.13
N THR A 17 -4.78 -8.08 0.25
CA THR A 17 -3.59 -7.63 -0.47
C THR A 17 -2.33 -8.08 0.27
N ILE A 18 -1.42 -8.72 -0.46
CA ILE A 18 -0.10 -9.14 0.02
C ILE A 18 0.93 -8.13 -0.48
N VAL A 19 1.69 -7.56 0.47
CA VAL A 19 2.81 -6.67 0.19
C VAL A 19 4.09 -7.37 0.61
N ARG A 20 5.05 -7.49 -0.31
CA ARG A 20 6.35 -8.13 -0.11
C ARG A 20 7.47 -7.12 -0.35
N VAL A 21 8.49 -7.14 0.50
CA VAL A 21 9.75 -6.43 0.22
C VAL A 21 10.54 -7.24 -0.78
N VAL A 22 10.71 -6.71 -1.99
CA VAL A 22 11.46 -7.37 -3.06
C VAL A 22 12.93 -6.99 -2.98
N GLU A 23 13.22 -5.72 -2.72
CA GLU A 23 14.59 -5.19 -2.72
C GLU A 23 14.68 -3.97 -1.82
N ILE A 24 15.80 -3.82 -1.11
CA ILE A 24 16.11 -2.63 -0.32
C ILE A 24 17.39 -2.02 -0.91
N ASN A 25 17.27 -0.83 -1.47
CA ASN A 25 18.37 0.02 -1.89
C ASN A 25 18.59 1.12 -0.84
N ARG A 26 19.65 1.92 -1.02
CA ARG A 26 20.04 2.95 -0.04
C ARG A 26 18.92 3.95 0.26
N ASP A 27 18.24 4.41 -0.79
CA ASP A 27 17.22 5.48 -0.71
C ASP A 27 15.84 5.04 -1.22
N GLU A 28 15.72 3.79 -1.68
CA GLU A 28 14.51 3.26 -2.31
C GLU A 28 14.25 1.83 -1.83
N VAL A 29 12.98 1.47 -1.67
CA VAL A 29 12.55 0.09 -1.39
C VAL A 29 11.61 -0.34 -2.49
N ARG A 30 11.91 -1.48 -3.11
CA ARG A 30 11.03 -2.09 -4.12
C ARG A 30 10.04 -3.01 -3.42
N LEU A 31 8.76 -2.71 -3.58
CA LEU A 31 7.66 -3.50 -3.03
C LEU A 31 6.94 -4.25 -4.14
N GLY A 32 6.72 -5.54 -3.93
CA GLY A 32 5.82 -6.36 -4.73
C GLY A 32 4.44 -6.32 -4.09
N VAL A 33 3.41 -5.97 -4.87
CA VAL A 33 2.02 -5.92 -4.40
C VAL A 33 1.19 -6.88 -5.23
N SER A 34 0.45 -7.76 -4.56
CA SER A 34 -0.45 -8.72 -5.20
C SER A 34 -1.76 -8.84 -4.43
N SER A 35 -2.86 -9.06 -5.13
CA SER A 35 -4.14 -9.41 -4.54
C SER A 35 -4.71 -10.58 -5.35
N PRO A 36 -5.11 -11.69 -4.70
CA PRO A 36 -5.61 -12.87 -5.40
C PRO A 36 -7.02 -12.65 -5.95
N CYS A 37 -7.80 -11.76 -5.35
CA CYS A 37 -9.21 -11.56 -5.66
C CYS A 37 -9.49 -10.26 -6.41
N SER A 38 -8.50 -9.36 -6.54
CA SER A 38 -8.70 -8.05 -7.15
C SER A 38 -7.54 -7.65 -8.06
N LYS A 39 -7.84 -6.83 -9.07
CA LYS A 39 -6.80 -6.08 -9.77
C LYS A 39 -6.25 -5.06 -8.76
N PRO A 40 -4.94 -5.09 -8.46
CA PRO A 40 -4.37 -4.13 -7.51
C PRO A 40 -4.67 -2.71 -7.99
N ARG A 41 -5.36 -1.92 -7.14
CA ARG A 41 -5.61 -0.51 -7.40
C ARG A 41 -4.44 0.28 -6.82
N TYR A 42 -3.55 0.69 -7.70
CA TYR A 42 -2.40 1.53 -7.36
C TYR A 42 -2.65 2.98 -7.76
N ARG A 43 -2.17 3.92 -6.93
CA ARG A 43 -2.01 5.33 -7.27
C ARG A 43 -0.62 5.76 -6.85
N GLU A 44 0.14 6.35 -7.77
CA GLU A 44 1.38 7.00 -7.41
C GLU A 44 1.09 8.21 -6.52
N VAL A 45 1.73 8.25 -5.36
CA VAL A 45 1.57 9.35 -4.40
C VAL A 45 2.94 9.80 -3.92
N THR A 46 3.20 11.10 -4.06
CA THR A 46 4.36 11.73 -3.43
C THR A 46 3.95 12.17 -2.03
N LEU A 47 4.39 11.44 -1.01
CA LEU A 47 4.18 11.84 0.38
C LEU A 47 5.17 12.96 0.72
N ARG A 48 4.66 14.16 1.02
CA ARG A 48 5.48 15.22 1.63
C ARG A 48 5.73 14.85 3.09
N ARG A 49 6.98 14.96 3.55
CA ARG A 49 7.35 14.67 4.95
C ARG A 49 6.54 15.46 5.96
N ASP A 50 6.03 16.63 5.56
CA ASP A 50 5.29 17.55 6.44
C ASP A 50 3.78 17.25 6.51
N ALA A 51 3.27 16.30 5.72
CA ALA A 51 1.84 15.98 5.62
C ALA A 51 1.47 14.73 6.44
N GLN A 52 1.90 14.66 7.70
CA GLN A 52 1.44 13.63 8.64
C GLN A 52 -0.03 13.82 9.07
N GLU A 53 -0.68 14.92 8.67
CA GLU A 53 -2.12 15.09 8.88
C GLU A 53 -2.93 14.51 7.71
N GLN A 54 -3.62 13.40 8.03
CA GLN A 54 -4.85 12.92 7.39
C GLN A 54 -4.79 12.70 5.87
N ILE A 55 -4.27 11.53 5.48
CA ILE A 55 -4.73 10.90 4.24
C ILE A 55 -6.11 10.27 4.53
N GLU A 56 -7.17 11.09 4.61
CA GLU A 56 -8.52 10.56 4.43
C GLU A 56 -8.68 10.18 2.96
N LEU A 57 -8.59 8.89 2.67
CA LEU A 57 -8.94 8.36 1.36
C LEU A 57 -10.47 8.47 1.24
N PRO A 58 -11.02 9.28 0.30
CA PRO A 58 -12.45 9.24 0.06
C PRO A 58 -12.77 7.86 -0.50
N LEU A 59 -13.51 7.06 0.27
CA LEU A 59 -14.17 5.88 -0.23
C LEU A 59 -15.17 6.38 -1.28
N LYS A 60 -14.78 6.37 -2.57
CA LYS A 60 -15.73 6.53 -3.66
C LYS A 60 -16.69 5.35 -3.56
N GLU A 61 -17.84 5.58 -2.95
CA GLU A 61 -19.02 4.75 -3.10
C GLU A 61 -19.22 4.52 -4.61
N ALA A 62 -18.99 3.28 -5.02
CA ALA A 62 -19.40 2.83 -6.33
C ALA A 62 -20.93 2.80 -6.32
N ALA A 63 -21.54 3.73 -7.05
CA ALA A 63 -22.95 3.70 -7.37
C ALA A 63 -23.33 2.35 -8.01
N ALA A 64 -24.38 1.71 -7.47
CA ALA A 64 -25.28 0.77 -8.14
C ALA A 64 -26.57 0.76 -7.30
N ALA A 65 -27.60 1.51 -7.70
CA ALA A 65 -28.70 1.00 -8.53
C ALA A 65 -29.54 -0.07 -7.82
N HIS A 66 -30.66 0.29 -7.17
CA HIS A 66 -32.01 0.19 -7.74
C HIS A 66 -33.07 0.74 -6.77
#